data_AF-A0A2E4QR23-F1
#
_entry.id   AF-A0A2E4QR23-F1
#
_cell.length_a   1.000
_cell.length_b   1.000
_cell.length_c   1.000
_cell.angle_alpha   90.00
_cell.angle_beta   90.00
_cell.angle_gamma   90.00
#
_symmetry.space_group_name_H-M   'P 1'
#
loop_
_entity.id
_entity.type
_entity.pdbx_description
1 polymer ?
#
loop_
_entity_poly.entity_id
_entity_poly.type
_entity_poly.pdbx_seq_one_letter_code
_entity_poly.pdbx_strand_id
1 'polypeptide(L)'
;MQFRPLPILTLFTIAALGLLCWLGSWQYERAAQKAADIDAFHARSDMPVQDVESAFCGSDASADGLPVHIEGVVSTQSVQIYGFSTSGDAGWFTLGAVAAPSCLKDQGAILAPTQFTAFQGGKVEAIGRLRVEPFTSGKHMFTSPNMPDQDQWYWRDLPALRDALFLDKSAKLSDQWMLVADDGLPDHLRRVPPSRHIGYSVTWFGLAIALLVMYVAFHVHAGRLRFGDGDGKND
;
A
#
# COMPACT_ATOMS: atom_id res chain seq x y z
N MET A 1 -29.20 43.80 -9.97
CA MET A 1 -29.50 42.39 -9.62
C MET A 1 -30.38 42.37 -8.38
N GLN A 2 -31.48 41.60 -8.38
CA GLN A 2 -32.28 41.35 -7.18
C GLN A 2 -32.09 39.90 -6.75
N PHE A 3 -31.65 39.67 -5.51
CA PHE A 3 -31.47 38.32 -4.96
C PHE A 3 -32.17 38.18 -3.60
N ARG A 4 -33.09 37.22 -3.49
CA ARG A 4 -33.84 36.88 -2.27
C ARG A 4 -33.62 35.40 -1.97
N PRO A 5 -32.52 34.98 -1.32
CA PRO A 5 -32.20 33.57 -1.07
C PRO A 5 -33.15 32.89 -0.09
N LEU A 6 -33.30 31.57 -0.17
CA LEU A 6 -34.05 30.78 0.82
C LEU A 6 -33.07 30.41 1.94
N PRO A 7 -33.14 31.03 3.14
CA PRO A 7 -32.03 31.00 4.10
C PRO A 7 -31.65 29.58 4.55
N ILE A 8 -32.64 28.70 4.77
CA ILE A 8 -32.40 27.30 5.15
C ILE A 8 -31.71 26.54 4.01
N LEU A 9 -32.23 26.66 2.78
CA LEU A 9 -31.64 26.01 1.60
C LEU A 9 -30.21 26.53 1.35
N THR A 10 -30.00 27.84 1.46
CA THR A 10 -28.69 28.48 1.32
C THR A 10 -27.71 27.93 2.35
N LEU A 11 -28.11 27.80 3.62
CA LEU A 11 -27.27 27.25 4.67
C LEU A 11 -26.82 25.81 4.34
N PHE A 12 -27.75 24.92 4.00
CA PHE A 12 -27.42 23.55 3.62
C PHE A 12 -26.58 23.47 2.35
N THR A 13 -26.85 24.34 1.37
CA THR A 13 -26.06 24.40 0.13
C THR A 13 -24.63 24.83 0.41
N ILE A 14 -24.41 25.85 1.25
CA ILE A 14 -23.06 26.29 1.64
C ILE A 14 -22.33 25.18 2.40
N ALA A 15 -23.00 24.52 3.35
CA ALA A 15 -22.40 23.42 4.09
C ALA A 15 -22.01 22.25 3.17
N ALA A 16 -22.91 21.83 2.28
CA ALA A 16 -22.64 20.77 1.31
C ALA A 16 -21.53 21.17 0.31
N LEU A 17 -21.55 22.40 -0.19
CA LEU A 17 -20.52 22.92 -1.09
C LEU A 17 -19.15 22.93 -0.42
N GLY A 18 -19.07 23.40 0.83
CA GLY A 18 -17.85 23.38 1.63
C GLY A 18 -17.31 21.96 1.81
N LEU A 19 -18.19 21.00 2.12
CA LEU A 19 -17.82 19.59 2.24
C LEU A 19 -17.29 19.01 0.92
N LEU A 20 -17.98 19.26 -0.20
CA LEU A 20 -17.59 18.74 -1.52
C LEU A 20 -16.24 19.31 -1.97
N CYS A 21 -16.02 20.62 -1.79
CA CYS A 21 -14.74 21.26 -2.10
C CYS A 21 -13.63 20.74 -1.18
N TRP A 22 -13.90 20.56 0.11
CA TRP A 22 -12.93 20.00 1.05
C TRP A 22 -12.54 18.55 0.67
N LEU A 23 -13.51 17.69 0.38
CA LEU A 23 -13.26 16.32 -0.09
C LEU A 23 -12.50 16.30 -1.42
N GLY A 24 -12.84 17.19 -2.35
CA GLY A 24 -12.14 17.34 -3.63
C GLY A 24 -10.67 17.70 -3.46
N SER A 25 -10.37 18.70 -2.63
CA SER A 25 -9.00 19.11 -2.31
C SER A 25 -8.24 18.02 -1.58
N TRP A 26 -8.85 17.39 -0.58
CA TRP A 26 -8.23 16.28 0.15
C TRP A 26 -7.85 15.11 -0.77
N GLN A 27 -8.72 14.75 -1.73
CA GLN A 27 -8.40 13.69 -2.70
C GLN A 27 -7.25 14.07 -3.62
N TYR A 28 -7.15 15.35 -4.02
CA TYR A 28 -6.05 15.83 -4.85
C TYR A 28 -4.71 15.78 -4.10
N GLU A 29 -4.68 16.26 -2.85
CA GLU A 29 -3.50 16.18 -1.99
C GLU A 29 -3.09 14.73 -1.73
N ARG A 30 -4.07 13.84 -1.49
CA ARG A 30 -3.82 12.41 -1.27
C ARG A 30 -3.23 11.75 -2.52
N ALA A 31 -3.63 12.15 -3.72
CA ALA A 31 -3.00 11.69 -4.96
C ALA A 31 -1.52 12.07 -5.02
N ALA A 32 -1.19 13.33 -4.71
CA ALA A 32 0.19 13.82 -4.71
C ALA A 32 1.06 13.08 -3.67
N GLN A 33 0.54 12.87 -2.46
CA GLN A 33 1.22 12.08 -1.44
C GLN A 33 1.49 10.65 -1.92
N LYS A 34 0.49 9.97 -2.49
CA LYS A 34 0.65 8.62 -3.00
C LYS A 34 1.65 8.52 -4.15
N ALA A 35 1.73 9.54 -5.01
CA ALA A 35 2.74 9.60 -6.06
C ALA A 35 4.15 9.70 -5.46
N ALA A 36 4.34 10.60 -4.48
CA ALA A 36 5.63 10.75 -3.80
C ALA A 36 6.08 9.48 -3.06
N ASP A 37 5.15 8.75 -2.42
CA ASP A 37 5.45 7.47 -1.76
C ASP A 37 5.96 6.42 -2.77
N ILE A 38 5.33 6.36 -3.96
CA ILE A 38 5.73 5.45 -5.05
C ILE A 38 7.10 5.85 -5.62
N ASP A 39 7.32 7.14 -5.85
CA ASP A 39 8.60 7.64 -6.35
C ASP A 39 9.74 7.36 -5.36
N ALA A 40 9.49 7.54 -4.05
CA ALA A 40 10.46 7.20 -3.00
C ALA A 40 10.74 5.69 -2.95
N PHE A 41 9.72 4.86 -3.19
CA PHE A 41 9.90 3.42 -3.31
C PHE A 41 10.74 3.04 -4.54
N HIS A 42 10.46 3.61 -5.71
CA HIS A 42 11.26 3.38 -6.91
C HIS A 42 12.70 3.84 -6.73
N ALA A 43 12.93 5.02 -6.14
CA ALA A 43 14.27 5.53 -5.87
C ALA A 43 15.12 4.59 -4.98
N ARG A 44 14.49 3.92 -4.00
CA ARG A 44 15.16 2.88 -3.20
C ARG A 44 15.35 1.59 -3.99
N SER A 45 14.33 1.17 -4.73
CA SER A 45 14.38 -0.05 -5.53
C SER A 45 15.39 0.04 -6.67
N ASP A 46 15.65 1.22 -7.22
CA ASP A 46 16.65 1.41 -8.29
C ASP A 46 18.10 1.43 -7.77
N MET A 47 18.30 1.37 -6.44
CA MET A 47 19.64 1.22 -5.88
C MET A 47 20.25 -0.13 -6.29
N PRO A 48 21.59 -0.22 -6.40
CA PRO A 48 22.25 -1.48 -6.66
C PRO A 48 21.86 -2.54 -5.63
N VAL A 49 21.60 -3.76 -6.10
CA VAL A 49 21.36 -4.92 -5.22
C VAL A 49 22.60 -5.17 -4.39
N GLN A 50 22.44 -5.25 -3.07
CA GLN A 50 23.52 -5.45 -2.11
C GLN A 50 23.40 -6.83 -1.45
N ASP A 51 24.46 -7.31 -0.81
CA ASP A 51 24.34 -8.43 0.11
C ASP A 51 23.67 -7.97 1.42
N VAL A 52 23.15 -8.92 2.20
CA VAL A 52 22.43 -8.63 3.46
C VAL A 52 23.33 -7.92 4.48
N GLU A 53 24.62 -8.24 4.55
CA GLU A 53 25.56 -7.60 5.49
C GLU A 53 25.72 -6.11 5.16
N SER A 54 26.01 -5.80 3.90
CA SER A 54 26.18 -4.42 3.44
C SER A 54 24.91 -3.59 3.58
N ALA A 55 23.74 -4.17 3.30
CA ALA A 55 22.47 -3.45 3.39
C ALA A 55 22.11 -3.01 4.82
N PHE A 56 22.43 -3.84 5.82
CA PHE A 56 22.11 -3.55 7.23
C PHE A 56 23.24 -2.84 7.98
N CYS A 57 24.50 -3.17 7.69
CA CYS A 57 25.65 -2.68 8.45
C CYS A 57 26.49 -1.63 7.69
N GLY A 58 26.18 -1.36 6.41
CA GLY A 58 26.93 -0.42 5.57
C GLY A 58 26.60 1.06 5.78
N SER A 59 25.50 1.39 6.46
CA SER A 59 25.13 2.77 6.78
C SER A 59 24.24 2.85 8.03
N ASP A 60 24.21 4.01 8.67
CA ASP A 60 23.26 4.30 9.76
C ASP A 60 21.82 4.55 9.27
N ALA A 61 21.60 4.59 7.96
CA ALA A 61 20.27 4.75 7.38
C ALA A 61 19.46 3.46 7.50
N SER A 62 18.13 3.57 7.54
CA SER A 62 17.24 2.41 7.58
C SER A 62 17.45 1.50 6.36
N ALA A 63 17.54 0.20 6.60
CA ALA A 63 17.59 -0.81 5.54
C ALA A 63 16.23 -1.02 4.86
N ASP A 64 15.13 -0.49 5.43
CA ASP A 64 13.78 -0.62 4.87
C ASP A 64 13.71 -0.17 3.40
N GLY A 65 13.27 -1.08 2.54
CA GLY A 65 13.11 -0.87 1.12
C GLY A 65 14.38 -1.07 0.29
N LEU A 66 15.52 -1.40 0.90
CA LEU A 66 16.75 -1.66 0.15
C LEU A 66 16.69 -3.01 -0.59
N PRO A 67 17.13 -3.06 -1.86
CA PRO A 67 17.21 -4.29 -2.62
C PRO A 67 18.42 -5.12 -2.19
N VAL A 68 18.19 -6.39 -1.91
CA VAL A 68 19.20 -7.34 -1.45
C VAL A 68 19.15 -8.65 -2.23
N HIS A 69 20.29 -9.34 -2.25
CA HIS A 69 20.37 -10.73 -2.65
C HIS A 69 20.85 -11.57 -1.46
N ILE A 70 20.55 -12.87 -1.52
CA ILE A 70 20.97 -13.85 -0.52
C ILE A 70 21.83 -14.90 -1.20
N GLU A 71 22.93 -15.31 -0.54
CA GLU A 71 23.79 -16.39 -1.05
C GLU A 71 23.24 -17.77 -0.69
N GLY A 72 22.43 -17.85 0.37
CA GLY A 72 21.82 -19.09 0.84
C GLY A 72 21.00 -18.90 2.11
N VAL A 73 20.40 -19.99 2.56
CA VAL A 73 19.61 -20.06 3.81
C VAL A 73 20.37 -20.86 4.86
N VAL A 74 20.22 -20.48 6.13
CA VAL A 74 20.77 -21.19 7.30
C VAL A 74 19.74 -22.11 7.94
N SER A 75 18.47 -22.03 7.55
CA SER A 75 17.45 -22.95 8.03
C SER A 75 17.70 -24.38 7.51
N THR A 76 17.47 -25.36 8.37
CA THR A 76 17.61 -26.79 8.03
C THR A 76 16.43 -27.32 7.21
N GLN A 77 15.30 -26.61 7.28
CA GLN A 77 14.05 -26.92 6.61
C GLN A 77 13.49 -25.65 5.95
N SER A 78 12.47 -25.81 5.13
CA SER A 78 11.69 -24.74 4.52
C SER A 78 10.21 -24.99 4.80
N VAL A 79 9.41 -23.91 4.78
CA VAL A 79 7.95 -24.01 4.92
C VAL A 79 7.22 -23.35 3.77
N GLN A 80 5.99 -23.77 3.47
CA GLN A 80 5.15 -23.09 2.49
C GLN A 80 4.24 -22.06 3.15
N ILE A 81 4.41 -20.79 2.80
CA ILE A 81 3.56 -19.70 3.26
C ILE A 81 2.71 -19.13 2.13
N TYR A 82 1.41 -19.04 2.38
CA TYR A 82 0.44 -18.53 1.42
C TYR A 82 0.68 -17.05 1.18
N GLY A 83 0.58 -16.64 -0.07
CA GLY A 83 0.67 -15.24 -0.44
C GLY A 83 0.28 -14.98 -1.88
N PHE A 84 0.50 -13.73 -2.27
CA PHE A 84 0.30 -13.27 -3.64
C PHE A 84 1.63 -12.79 -4.20
N SER A 85 1.94 -13.16 -5.44
CA SER A 85 3.04 -12.55 -6.18
C SER A 85 2.75 -11.07 -6.45
N THR A 86 3.75 -10.32 -6.91
CA THR A 86 3.47 -8.96 -7.39
C THR A 86 2.63 -8.93 -8.65
N SER A 87 2.53 -9.99 -9.46
CA SER A 87 1.54 -10.05 -10.55
C SER A 87 0.10 -10.22 -10.03
N GLY A 88 -0.07 -10.58 -8.76
CA GLY A 88 -1.36 -10.82 -8.12
C GLY A 88 -1.80 -12.29 -8.18
N ASP A 89 -0.92 -13.19 -8.58
CA ASP A 89 -1.19 -14.62 -8.61
C ASP A 89 -1.15 -15.18 -7.18
N ALA A 90 -2.16 -15.97 -6.81
CA ALA A 90 -2.18 -16.67 -5.54
C ALA A 90 -1.27 -17.91 -5.59
N GLY A 91 -0.50 -18.14 -4.53
CA GLY A 91 0.46 -19.23 -4.51
C GLY A 91 1.08 -19.50 -3.14
N TRP A 92 2.08 -20.36 -3.15
CA TRP A 92 2.92 -20.69 -2.01
C TRP A 92 4.30 -20.09 -2.19
N PHE A 93 4.76 -19.31 -1.22
CA PHE A 93 6.16 -18.94 -1.08
C PHE A 93 6.88 -20.01 -0.26
N THR A 94 8.00 -20.51 -0.78
CA THR A 94 8.90 -21.36 0.00
C THR A 94 9.80 -20.46 0.84
N LEU A 95 9.56 -20.48 2.15
CA LEU A 95 10.21 -19.62 3.13
C LEU A 95 11.35 -20.37 3.82
N GLY A 96 12.50 -19.72 3.90
CA GLY A 96 13.64 -20.13 4.73
C GLY A 96 14.06 -19.01 5.66
N ALA A 97 15.22 -19.16 6.27
CA ALA A 97 15.85 -18.11 7.06
C ALA A 97 17.30 -17.90 6.64
N VAL A 98 17.76 -16.65 6.57
CA VAL A 98 19.14 -16.27 6.28
C VAL A 98 19.86 -15.82 7.55
N ALA A 99 21.18 -15.95 7.57
CA ALA A 99 21.97 -15.52 8.72
C ALA A 99 21.70 -14.04 9.04
N ALA A 100 21.64 -13.73 10.34
CA ALA A 100 21.61 -12.34 10.77
C ALA A 100 22.93 -11.65 10.36
N PRO A 101 22.89 -10.42 9.84
CA PRO A 101 24.10 -9.66 9.59
C PRO A 101 24.81 -9.34 10.91
N SER A 102 26.10 -9.00 10.85
CA SER A 102 26.94 -8.94 12.04
C SER A 102 26.51 -7.89 13.07
N CYS A 103 25.89 -6.80 12.60
CA CYS A 103 25.32 -5.74 13.42
C CYS A 103 23.97 -6.12 14.07
N LEU A 104 23.31 -7.19 13.62
CA LEU A 104 22.02 -7.68 14.14
C LEU A 104 22.10 -9.10 14.73
N LYS A 105 23.29 -9.57 15.12
CA LYS A 105 23.50 -10.95 15.62
C LYS A 105 22.52 -11.36 16.72
N ASP A 106 22.18 -10.45 17.62
CA ASP A 106 21.28 -10.73 18.74
C ASP A 106 19.80 -10.87 18.33
N GLN A 107 19.44 -10.38 17.14
CA GLN A 107 18.07 -10.42 16.61
C GLN A 107 17.72 -11.77 15.97
N GLY A 108 18.72 -12.58 15.61
CA GLY A 108 18.50 -13.89 15.00
C GLY A 108 18.27 -13.84 13.49
N ALA A 109 18.09 -15.02 12.91
CA ALA A 109 18.00 -15.22 11.47
C ALA A 109 16.80 -14.49 10.86
N ILE A 110 16.96 -13.97 9.65
CA ILE A 110 15.94 -13.16 8.96
C ILE A 110 15.15 -14.07 8.02
N LEU A 111 13.82 -14.03 8.08
CA LEU A 111 12.97 -14.82 7.17
C LEU A 111 13.12 -14.32 5.73
N ALA A 112 13.27 -15.24 4.78
CA ALA A 112 13.42 -14.91 3.36
C ALA A 112 12.72 -15.94 2.45
N PRO A 113 11.91 -15.49 1.48
CA PRO A 113 11.36 -16.37 0.47
C PRO A 113 12.43 -16.69 -0.58
N THR A 114 12.47 -17.94 -1.03
CA THR A 114 13.44 -18.42 -2.03
C THR A 114 12.78 -18.78 -3.36
N GLN A 115 11.50 -19.16 -3.32
CA GLN A 115 10.72 -19.58 -4.46
C GLN A 115 9.26 -19.18 -4.29
N PHE A 116 8.57 -18.95 -5.41
CA PHE A 116 7.13 -18.83 -5.48
C PHE A 116 6.55 -19.93 -6.39
N THR A 117 5.46 -20.56 -5.94
CA THR A 117 4.73 -21.58 -6.69
C THR A 117 3.28 -21.15 -6.86
N ALA A 118 2.89 -20.77 -8.09
CA ALA A 118 1.54 -20.34 -8.39
C ALA A 118 0.55 -21.51 -8.33
N PHE A 119 -0.65 -21.29 -7.78
CA PHE A 119 -1.71 -22.31 -7.80
C PHE A 119 -2.18 -22.60 -9.23
N GLN A 120 -2.28 -21.56 -10.04
CA GLN A 120 -2.66 -21.67 -11.43
C GLN A 120 -1.45 -22.08 -12.26
N GLY A 121 -1.54 -23.22 -12.93
CA GLY A 121 -0.48 -23.74 -13.81
C GLY A 121 0.72 -24.35 -13.09
N GLY A 122 0.80 -24.29 -11.76
CA GLY A 122 1.89 -24.90 -10.99
C GLY A 122 3.28 -24.34 -11.31
N LYS A 123 3.34 -23.11 -11.85
CA LYS A 123 4.59 -22.50 -12.27
C LYS A 123 5.43 -22.18 -11.02
N VAL A 124 6.65 -22.66 -11.05
CA VAL A 124 7.68 -22.45 -10.03
C VAL A 124 8.63 -21.38 -10.52
N GLU A 125 8.83 -20.34 -9.70
CA GLU A 125 9.73 -19.23 -9.99
C GLU A 125 10.70 -19.03 -8.83
N ALA A 126 12.00 -19.03 -9.15
CA ALA A 126 13.03 -18.70 -8.17
C ALA A 126 13.04 -17.18 -7.91
N ILE A 127 13.15 -16.80 -6.65
CA ILE A 127 13.21 -15.40 -6.23
C ILE A 127 14.67 -15.01 -6.12
N GLY A 128 15.20 -14.34 -7.16
CA GLY A 128 16.59 -13.90 -7.21
C GLY A 128 16.85 -12.51 -6.61
N ARG A 129 15.78 -11.74 -6.38
CA ARG A 129 15.86 -10.36 -5.92
C ARG A 129 14.89 -10.16 -4.76
N LEU A 130 15.42 -9.68 -3.64
CA LEU A 130 14.68 -9.48 -2.40
C LEU A 130 14.74 -8.01 -1.99
N ARG A 131 13.85 -7.64 -1.09
CA ARG A 131 13.81 -6.32 -0.47
C ARG A 131 13.68 -6.49 1.03
N VAL A 132 14.36 -5.64 1.78
CA VAL A 132 14.23 -5.57 3.24
C VAL A 132 12.93 -4.87 3.60
N GLU A 133 12.16 -5.46 4.51
CA GLU A 133 10.98 -4.83 5.10
C GLU A 133 10.94 -5.06 6.63
N PRO A 134 10.30 -4.17 7.40
CA PRO A 134 9.98 -4.44 8.79
C PRO A 134 9.15 -5.73 8.91
N PHE A 135 9.44 -6.52 9.94
CA PHE A 135 8.71 -7.74 10.20
C PHE A 135 7.23 -7.44 10.46
N THR A 136 6.37 -8.23 9.83
CA THR A 136 4.93 -8.22 10.08
C THR A 136 4.45 -9.66 10.21
N SER A 137 3.61 -9.97 11.21
CA SER A 137 3.06 -11.33 11.34
C SER A 137 2.11 -11.69 10.21
N GLY A 138 1.45 -10.70 9.61
CA GLY A 138 0.39 -10.91 8.61
C GLY A 138 -0.93 -11.45 9.20
N LYS A 139 -1.03 -11.62 10.52
CA LYS A 139 -2.23 -12.11 11.19
C LYS A 139 -3.27 -11.01 11.34
N HIS A 140 -4.46 -11.25 10.80
CA HIS A 140 -5.65 -10.41 10.98
C HIS A 140 -6.87 -11.26 11.35
N MET A 141 -8.01 -10.62 11.64
CA MET A 141 -9.25 -11.28 12.12
C MET A 141 -9.80 -12.38 11.17
N PHE A 142 -9.45 -12.30 9.89
CA PHE A 142 -9.96 -13.20 8.84
C PHE A 142 -8.87 -14.10 8.25
N THR A 143 -7.68 -14.13 8.84
CA THR A 143 -6.62 -15.04 8.39
C THR A 143 -6.96 -16.45 8.84
N SER A 144 -6.82 -17.41 7.92
CA SER A 144 -6.93 -18.82 8.25
C SER A 144 -5.91 -19.22 9.33
N PRO A 145 -6.24 -20.20 10.20
CA PRO A 145 -5.25 -20.75 11.12
C PRO A 145 -4.14 -21.46 10.35
N ASN A 146 -2.91 -21.41 10.88
CA ASN A 146 -1.80 -22.21 10.33
C ASN A 146 -2.11 -23.70 10.51
N MET A 147 -1.63 -24.51 9.57
CA MET A 147 -1.70 -25.98 9.60
C MET A 147 -0.29 -26.57 9.49
N PRO A 148 0.53 -26.54 10.57
CA PRO A 148 1.92 -27.00 10.54
C PRO A 148 2.09 -28.46 10.11
N ASP A 149 1.15 -29.34 10.48
CA ASP A 149 1.17 -30.76 10.10
C ASP A 149 1.06 -31.00 8.59
N GLN A 150 0.55 -30.01 7.85
CA GLN A 150 0.40 -30.05 6.40
C GLN A 150 1.39 -29.11 5.68
N ASP A 151 2.34 -28.51 6.42
CA ASP A 151 3.22 -27.45 5.97
C ASP A 151 2.48 -26.29 5.26
N GLN A 152 1.32 -25.90 5.78
CA GLN A 152 0.52 -24.81 5.22
C GLN A 152 0.42 -23.67 6.21
N TRP A 153 1.06 -22.55 5.87
CA TRP A 153 1.15 -21.38 6.72
C TRP A 153 0.42 -20.21 6.07
N TYR A 154 -0.41 -19.50 6.83
CA TYR A 154 -1.18 -18.34 6.37
C TYR A 154 -0.74 -17.04 7.06
N TRP A 155 0.00 -17.15 8.15
CA TRP A 155 0.62 -16.03 8.85
C TRP A 155 1.92 -16.47 9.52
N ARG A 156 2.79 -15.50 9.81
CA ARG A 156 4.13 -15.71 10.36
C ARG A 156 4.08 -15.76 11.89
N ASP A 157 3.79 -16.93 12.42
CA ASP A 157 3.94 -17.27 13.83
C ASP A 157 5.41 -17.57 14.12
N LEU A 158 6.17 -16.60 14.64
CA LEU A 158 7.63 -16.73 14.78
C LEU A 158 8.08 -17.96 15.60
N PRO A 159 7.54 -18.23 16.81
CA PRO A 159 7.86 -19.46 17.54
C PRO A 159 7.62 -20.74 16.73
N ALA A 160 6.45 -20.85 16.09
CA ALA A 160 6.09 -22.05 15.34
C ALA A 160 6.92 -22.18 14.04
N LEU A 161 7.22 -21.06 13.37
CA LEU A 161 8.12 -21.02 12.21
C LEU A 161 9.55 -21.40 12.59
N ARG A 162 10.07 -20.90 13.71
CA ARG A 162 11.39 -21.33 14.22
C ARG A 162 11.40 -22.84 14.38
N ASP A 163 10.36 -23.39 14.99
CA ASP A 163 10.28 -24.83 15.23
C ASP A 163 10.17 -25.66 13.95
N ALA A 164 9.57 -25.10 12.89
CA ALA A 164 9.47 -25.75 11.59
C ALA A 164 10.72 -25.54 10.71
N LEU A 165 11.48 -24.46 10.90
CA LEU A 165 12.65 -24.14 10.08
C LEU A 165 13.95 -24.72 10.66
N PHE A 166 14.03 -24.84 11.99
CA PHE A 166 15.24 -25.26 12.70
C PHE A 166 15.02 -26.51 13.57
N LEU A 167 15.94 -27.45 13.45
CA LEU A 167 16.07 -28.58 14.38
C LEU A 167 16.52 -28.10 15.76
N ASP A 168 17.42 -27.11 15.80
CA ASP A 168 17.86 -26.45 17.04
C ASP A 168 16.80 -25.45 17.51
N LYS A 169 16.14 -25.77 18.62
CA LYS A 169 15.07 -24.94 19.21
C LYS A 169 15.61 -23.68 19.92
N SER A 170 16.93 -23.56 20.08
CA SER A 170 17.58 -22.35 20.58
C SER A 170 17.80 -21.28 19.50
N ALA A 171 17.61 -21.64 18.21
CA ALA A 171 17.67 -20.70 17.11
C ALA A 171 16.69 -19.53 17.34
N LYS A 172 17.08 -18.34 16.89
CA LYS A 172 16.24 -17.14 16.93
C LYS A 172 15.87 -16.72 15.52
N LEU A 173 14.65 -16.23 15.37
CA LEU A 173 14.20 -15.51 14.18
C LEU A 173 14.04 -14.04 14.53
N SER A 174 14.39 -13.16 13.60
CA SER A 174 14.18 -11.72 13.75
C SER A 174 12.68 -11.41 13.81
N ASP A 175 12.31 -10.62 14.80
CA ASP A 175 10.98 -10.03 14.96
C ASP A 175 10.93 -8.56 14.50
N GLN A 176 12.03 -8.04 13.96
CA GLN A 176 12.15 -6.67 13.47
C GLN A 176 12.23 -6.59 11.95
N TRP A 177 12.86 -7.57 11.31
CA TRP A 177 13.15 -7.53 9.88
C TRP A 177 12.78 -8.83 9.19
N MET A 178 12.38 -8.70 7.94
CA MET A 178 12.21 -9.82 7.02
C MET A 178 12.60 -9.41 5.61
N LEU A 179 12.86 -10.40 4.77
CA LEU A 179 13.04 -10.20 3.34
C LEU A 179 11.76 -10.60 2.61
N VAL A 180 11.41 -9.86 1.58
CA VAL A 180 10.28 -10.13 0.68
C VAL A 180 10.75 -10.16 -0.77
N ALA A 181 10.01 -10.81 -1.65
CA ALA A 181 10.26 -10.73 -3.08
C ALA A 181 10.22 -9.27 -3.55
N ASP A 182 11.21 -8.87 -4.35
CA ASP A 182 11.30 -7.53 -4.96
C ASP A 182 10.93 -7.58 -6.44
N ASP A 183 9.73 -8.08 -6.72
CA ASP A 183 9.18 -8.33 -8.05
C ASP A 183 8.20 -7.24 -8.50
N GLY A 184 8.16 -6.09 -7.82
CA GLY A 184 7.30 -4.96 -8.18
C GLY A 184 6.76 -4.16 -6.99
N LEU A 185 5.75 -3.33 -7.28
CA LEU A 185 5.20 -2.38 -6.32
C LEU A 185 4.42 -3.11 -5.21
N PRO A 186 4.70 -2.86 -3.91
CA PRO A 186 3.97 -3.42 -2.78
C PRO A 186 2.46 -3.19 -2.88
N ASP A 187 1.67 -4.15 -2.40
CA ASP A 187 0.19 -4.06 -2.47
C ASP A 187 -0.35 -2.76 -1.84
N HIS A 188 0.21 -2.32 -0.71
CA HIS A 188 -0.24 -1.11 -0.01
C HIS A 188 0.03 0.20 -0.79
N LEU A 189 1.01 0.20 -1.70
CA LEU A 189 1.28 1.32 -2.61
C LEU A 189 0.47 1.23 -3.90
N ARG A 190 0.19 0.00 -4.36
CA ARG A 190 -0.61 -0.26 -5.56
C ARG A 190 -2.11 -0.05 -5.34
N ARG A 191 -2.59 -0.34 -4.13
CA ARG A 191 -4.01 -0.24 -3.75
C ARG A 191 -4.45 1.22 -3.79
N VAL A 192 -5.38 1.53 -4.70
CA VAL A 192 -5.88 2.88 -5.00
C VAL A 192 -4.75 3.82 -5.47
N PRO A 193 -4.33 3.71 -6.74
CA PRO A 193 -3.23 4.53 -7.27
C PRO A 193 -3.60 6.02 -7.33
N PRO A 194 -2.60 6.92 -7.48
CA PRO A 194 -2.81 8.37 -7.57
C PRO A 194 -3.89 8.78 -8.58
N SER A 195 -3.94 8.12 -9.74
CA SER A 195 -4.94 8.37 -10.79
C SER A 195 -6.39 8.17 -10.33
N ARG A 196 -6.64 7.20 -9.43
CA ARG A 196 -7.99 7.01 -8.86
C ARG A 196 -8.37 8.16 -7.92
N HIS A 197 -7.43 8.63 -7.11
CA HIS A 197 -7.63 9.79 -6.24
C HIS A 197 -7.92 11.06 -7.05
N ILE A 198 -7.21 11.28 -8.16
CA ILE A 198 -7.50 12.37 -9.11
C ILE A 198 -8.93 12.24 -9.68
N GLY A 199 -9.33 11.04 -10.12
CA GLY A 199 -10.69 10.81 -10.61
C GLY A 199 -11.78 11.13 -9.59
N TYR A 200 -11.56 10.77 -8.32
CA TYR A 200 -12.47 11.14 -7.24
C TYR A 200 -12.49 12.65 -6.98
N SER A 201 -11.33 13.31 -7.02
CA SER A 201 -11.25 14.77 -6.88
C SER A 201 -12.10 15.49 -7.94
N VAL A 202 -11.98 15.10 -9.21
CA VAL A 202 -12.81 15.61 -10.31
C VAL A 202 -14.30 15.36 -10.06
N THR A 203 -14.65 14.17 -9.53
CA THR A 203 -16.03 13.83 -9.19
C THR A 203 -16.59 14.78 -8.12
N TRP A 204 -15.84 15.02 -7.04
CA TRP A 204 -16.27 15.91 -5.96
C TRP A 204 -16.43 17.36 -6.42
N PHE A 205 -15.49 17.88 -7.21
CA PHE A 205 -15.60 19.22 -7.78
C PHE A 205 -16.73 19.31 -8.82
N GLY A 206 -16.94 18.27 -9.63
CA GLY A 206 -18.07 18.20 -10.56
C GLY A 206 -19.42 18.26 -9.85
N LEU A 207 -19.57 17.53 -8.73
CA LEU A 207 -20.75 17.59 -7.87
C LEU A 207 -20.92 18.97 -7.22
N ALA A 208 -19.83 19.61 -6.79
CA ALA A 208 -19.85 20.98 -6.25
C ALA A 208 -20.37 21.98 -7.29
N ILE A 209 -19.89 21.90 -8.54
CA ILE A 209 -20.35 22.73 -9.65
C ILE A 209 -21.83 22.45 -9.95
N ALA A 210 -22.23 21.17 -10.03
CA ALA A 210 -23.62 20.79 -10.29
C ALA A 210 -24.57 21.32 -9.20
N LEU A 211 -24.18 21.23 -7.92
CA LEU A 211 -24.93 21.79 -6.80
C LEU A 211 -25.09 23.31 -6.93
N LEU A 212 -24.02 24.03 -7.27
CA LEU A 212 -24.06 25.47 -7.47
C LEU A 212 -24.97 25.87 -8.64
N VAL A 213 -24.85 25.18 -9.77
CA VAL A 213 -25.70 25.39 -10.96
C VAL A 213 -27.17 25.15 -10.62
N MET A 214 -27.48 24.04 -9.94
CA MET A 214 -28.83 23.72 -9.52
C MET A 214 -29.40 24.76 -8.56
N TYR A 215 -28.60 25.21 -7.59
CA TYR A 215 -28.99 26.24 -6.64
C TYR A 215 -29.33 27.57 -7.36
N VAL A 216 -28.49 28.00 -8.30
CA VAL A 216 -28.72 29.21 -9.09
C VAL A 216 -29.96 29.06 -9.98
N ALA A 217 -30.06 27.96 -10.74
CA ALA A 217 -31.18 27.68 -11.63
C ALA A 217 -32.52 27.67 -10.87
N PHE A 218 -32.55 27.04 -9.69
CA PHE A 218 -33.71 27.05 -8.82
C PHE A 218 -34.10 28.47 -8.38
N HIS A 219 -33.15 29.30 -7.98
CA HIS A 219 -33.45 30.68 -7.55
C HIS A 219 -33.87 31.58 -8.72
N VAL A 220 -33.34 31.38 -9.92
CA VAL A 220 -33.81 32.07 -11.14
C VAL A 220 -35.24 31.65 -11.46
N HIS A 221 -35.51 30.33 -11.51
CA HIS A 221 -36.84 29.80 -11.81
C HIS A 221 -37.90 30.23 -10.78
N ALA A 222 -37.53 30.30 -9.50
CA ALA A 222 -38.41 30.79 -8.43
C ALA A 222 -38.62 32.32 -8.44
N GLY A 223 -38.05 33.06 -9.39
CA GLY A 223 -38.12 34.53 -9.47
C GLY A 223 -37.36 35.23 -8.34
N ARG A 224 -36.48 34.50 -7.66
CA ARG A 224 -35.71 34.95 -6.48
C ARG A 224 -34.32 35.47 -6.82
N LEU A 225 -33.86 35.25 -8.05
CA LEU A 225 -32.66 35.85 -8.63
C LEU A 225 -33.02 36.44 -10.00
N ARG A 226 -32.86 37.76 -10.16
CA ARG A 226 -33.04 38.45 -11.44
C ARG A 226 -31.77 39.21 -11.80
N PHE A 227 -31.20 38.89 -12.95
CA PHE A 227 -30.22 39.75 -13.62
C PHE A 227 -30.98 40.95 -14.20
N GLY A 228 -30.48 42.16 -14.00
CA GLY A 228 -31.16 43.34 -14.55
C GLY A 228 -30.88 43.40 -16.05
N ASP A 229 -31.93 43.57 -16.86
CA ASP A 229 -31.76 43.81 -18.29
C ASP A 229 -31.00 45.14 -18.47
N GLY A 230 -29.84 45.06 -19.12
CA GLY A 230 -29.15 46.25 -19.62
C GLY A 230 -30.02 46.86 -20.71
N ASP A 231 -30.34 48.14 -20.55
CA ASP A 231 -31.20 48.95 -21.38
C ASP A 231 -30.76 48.88 -22.86
N GLY A 232 -31.47 48.08 -23.65
CA GLY A 232 -31.35 48.01 -25.11
C GLY A 232 -32.43 48.85 -25.76
N LYS A 233 -32.37 50.18 -25.61
CA LYS A 233 -33.12 51.12 -26.45
C LYS A 233 -32.17 51.70 -27.49
N ASN A 234 -32.18 51.09 -28.68
CA ASN A 234 -31.79 51.79 -29.90
C ASN A 234 -33.10 52.21 -30.59
N ASP A 235 -33.50 53.46 -30.39
CA ASP A 235 -34.38 54.21 -31.30
C ASP A 235 -33.52 55.29 -31.98
#